data_AF-A0A956E3U2-F1
#
_entry.id   AF-A0A956E3U2-F1
#
_cell.length_a   1.000
_cell.length_b   1.000
_cell.length_c   1.000
_cell.angle_alpha   90.00
_cell.angle_beta   90.00
_cell.angle_gamma   90.00
#
_symmetry.space_group_name_H-M   'P 1'
#
loop_
_entity.id
_entity.type
_entity.pdbx_description
1 polymer ?
#
loop_
_entity_poly.entity_id
_entity_poly.type
_entity_poly.pdbx_seq_one_letter_code
_entity_poly.pdbx_strand_id
1 'polypeptide(L)'
;MPRLTKQCFFACDRRLLAALSCLTALELQACGGSAPSPEPAESPGEQQLSSDGAPTAPASATAGQAAPEGAAPAPEVAKAPPKPSPLKPWAQFSADLKLFPLGTSNALLAGPPPEGGLSFNFMLLTRTGEISSPEGLNSQLPTWADLHTAAGEWPKSTFIGYVTGNGRVGWSQVSQATTKGWRSVDVNSPRWIDVGVQRWNKGRVLALAVDQFGFDNKAPTFRVVSGFPKRPVPKLAPSKLPKPKDGSPGCQSEIVPQGFAATELGHVFVVGPRCGAEDKPPIVEYFAPGSTKSKTLEVSGLVGGEGTTAVAKSDDDVYLSTGGQLLHFTGDGLQGVSEVPTALQVALSEQGTLWVAGADKLYRRVEGGEWETLPMPPGALASGLFAPDDEHVFVLAGKQLYALTEPSGGVKEYKAEFGPRPSESLSLPKAATADCKHLYALLYGFTKVTPDDYDFPLTRKAIKGQDWLENTRFVVTEDNGKKYFGAIPDDYEVGKRLVAHVTKKVKGSVPVLLCADPKVVRELPIDLATGEVKR
;
A
#
# COMPACT_ATOMS: atom_id res chain seq x y z
N MET A 1 11.49 64.68 1.95
CA MET A 1 11.61 64.55 3.42
C MET A 1 10.40 63.78 3.94
N PRO A 2 10.52 62.84 4.89
CA PRO A 2 11.59 61.87 5.09
C PRO A 2 11.11 60.41 4.91
N ARG A 3 12.09 59.55 4.57
CA ARG A 3 12.01 58.08 4.61
C ARG A 3 12.00 57.63 6.08
N LEU A 4 11.22 56.61 6.41
CA LEU A 4 11.35 55.87 7.67
C LEU A 4 11.60 54.38 7.41
N THR A 5 12.50 53.88 8.24
CA THR A 5 13.37 52.74 8.07
C THR A 5 12.84 51.52 8.83
N LYS A 6 13.32 50.35 8.41
CA LYS A 6 13.22 49.02 9.02
C LYS A 6 13.29 49.01 10.56
N GLN A 7 12.50 48.11 11.18
CA GLN A 7 12.96 47.27 12.30
C GLN A 7 12.01 46.05 12.46
N CYS A 8 12.49 44.87 12.08
CA CYS A 8 11.92 43.59 12.49
C CYS A 8 12.71 43.08 13.69
N PHE A 9 12.05 42.90 14.83
CA PHE A 9 12.59 42.22 15.99
C PHE A 9 12.42 40.69 15.82
N PHE A 10 13.53 39.96 15.79
CA PHE A 10 13.56 38.52 16.06
C PHE A 10 13.95 38.34 17.53
N ALA A 11 13.02 37.87 18.36
CA ALA A 11 13.34 37.37 19.69
C ALA A 11 13.78 35.90 19.55
N CYS A 12 15.04 35.64 19.89
CA CYS A 12 15.65 34.33 19.92
C CYS A 12 15.63 33.83 21.37
N ASP A 13 14.86 32.78 21.64
CA ASP A 13 14.79 32.17 22.96
C ASP A 13 16.05 31.32 23.23
N ARG A 14 16.76 31.67 24.31
CA ARG A 14 18.00 31.05 24.78
C ARG A 14 17.70 30.19 26.00
N ARG A 15 17.22 28.96 25.81
CA ARG A 15 17.15 27.95 26.88
C ARG A 15 17.29 26.52 26.34
N LEU A 16 18.49 26.14 25.89
CA LEU A 16 18.82 24.71 25.70
C LEU A 16 20.34 24.47 25.55
N LEU A 17 21.15 24.99 26.47
CA LEU A 17 22.59 24.69 26.57
C LEU A 17 23.00 24.59 28.05
N ALA A 18 22.60 23.50 28.70
CA ALA A 18 23.11 23.10 30.01
C ALA A 18 22.75 21.63 30.32
N ALA A 19 23.18 20.68 29.48
CA ALA A 19 23.14 19.24 29.82
C ALA A 19 23.95 18.41 28.81
N LEU A 20 25.27 18.61 28.72
CA LEU A 20 26.19 17.66 28.08
C LEU A 20 27.63 18.04 28.41
N SER A 21 28.03 17.77 29.65
CA SER A 21 29.43 17.84 30.10
C SER A 21 29.57 16.94 31.33
N CYS A 22 29.61 15.62 31.11
CA CYS A 22 30.16 14.64 32.05
C CYS A 22 30.16 13.28 31.36
N LEU A 23 31.33 12.82 30.88
CA LEU A 23 31.80 11.42 30.87
C LEU A 23 33.00 11.27 29.93
N THR A 24 34.18 11.57 30.46
CA THR A 24 35.45 10.97 30.04
C THR A 24 36.27 10.71 31.29
N ALA A 25 36.35 9.44 31.70
CA ALA A 25 37.47 8.78 32.37
C ALA A 25 36.95 7.51 33.07
N LEU A 26 37.31 6.34 32.56
CA LEU A 26 37.82 5.27 33.43
C LEU A 26 38.62 4.25 32.60
N GLU A 27 39.77 3.90 33.16
CA GLU A 27 40.85 3.10 32.60
C GLU A 27 40.59 1.59 32.56
N LEU A 28 41.42 0.91 31.76
CA LEU A 28 41.62 -0.53 31.74
C LEU A 28 41.94 -1.10 33.13
N GLN A 29 41.28 -2.20 33.48
CA GLN A 29 41.93 -3.26 34.26
C GLN A 29 41.41 -4.63 33.83
N ALA A 30 42.32 -5.42 33.28
CA ALA A 30 42.16 -6.84 33.00
C ALA A 30 42.46 -7.64 34.27
N CYS A 31 41.50 -8.43 34.72
CA CYS A 31 41.74 -9.61 35.56
C CYS A 31 40.83 -10.73 35.07
N GLY A 32 41.45 -11.85 34.72
CA GLY A 32 40.78 -13.10 34.40
C GLY A 32 40.10 -13.69 35.62
N GLY A 33 39.01 -14.41 35.35
CA GLY A 33 38.24 -15.17 36.32
C GLY A 33 37.01 -15.75 35.64
N SER A 34 37.15 -16.95 35.09
CA SER A 34 36.02 -17.73 34.58
C SER A 34 35.08 -18.06 35.75
N ALA A 35 33.87 -17.50 35.71
CA ALA A 35 32.75 -17.93 36.55
C ALA A 35 31.79 -18.80 35.71
N PRO A 36 31.23 -19.88 36.28
CA PRO A 36 30.35 -20.79 35.56
C PRO A 36 29.00 -20.13 35.25
N SER A 37 28.44 -20.45 34.09
CA SER A 37 27.08 -20.10 33.69
C SER A 37 26.08 -20.57 34.75
N PRO A 38 25.07 -19.74 35.11
CA PRO A 38 23.94 -20.24 35.89
C PRO A 38 23.10 -21.19 35.03
N GLU A 39 22.82 -22.36 35.60
CA GLU A 39 21.81 -23.30 35.11
C GLU A 39 20.45 -22.60 34.91
N PRO A 40 19.68 -22.99 33.89
CA PRO A 40 18.29 -22.59 33.78
C PRO A 40 17.49 -23.27 34.91
N ALA A 41 16.86 -22.46 35.75
CA ALA A 41 15.95 -22.93 36.78
C ALA A 41 14.80 -23.72 36.16
N GLU A 42 14.58 -24.93 36.69
CA GLU A 42 13.45 -25.80 36.40
C GLU A 42 12.11 -25.06 36.62
N SER A 43 11.23 -25.19 35.64
CA SER A 43 9.85 -24.70 35.71
C SER A 43 9.05 -25.64 36.62
N PRO A 44 8.38 -25.14 37.68
CA PRO A 44 7.54 -25.99 38.50
C PRO A 44 6.17 -26.22 37.85
N GLY A 45 5.83 -27.50 37.72
CA GLY A 45 4.49 -28.07 37.93
C GLY A 45 3.30 -27.48 37.17
N GLU A 46 2.81 -28.23 36.19
CA GLU A 46 1.39 -28.23 35.81
C GLU A 46 0.53 -28.50 37.05
N GLN A 47 -0.14 -27.46 37.56
CA GLN A 47 -1.29 -27.60 38.44
C GLN A 47 -2.57 -27.49 37.61
N GLN A 48 -3.29 -28.61 37.54
CA GLN A 48 -4.70 -28.67 37.15
C GLN A 48 -5.51 -27.64 37.95
N LEU A 49 -6.05 -26.65 37.26
CA LEU A 49 -7.10 -25.79 37.78
C LEU A 49 -8.46 -26.42 37.49
N SER A 50 -9.04 -26.94 38.56
CA SER A 50 -10.44 -27.31 38.73
C SER A 50 -11.34 -26.11 38.41
N SER A 51 -12.31 -26.28 37.51
CA SER A 51 -13.39 -25.33 37.28
C SER A 51 -14.61 -25.72 38.11
N ASP A 52 -14.85 -24.99 39.20
CA ASP A 52 -16.11 -25.00 39.94
C ASP A 52 -17.17 -24.13 39.25
N GLY A 53 -18.32 -24.77 38.99
CA GLY A 53 -19.65 -24.27 39.34
C GLY A 53 -20.19 -22.98 38.70
N ALA A 54 -21.06 -23.12 37.70
CA ALA A 54 -22.14 -22.16 37.41
C ALA A 54 -23.49 -22.91 37.26
N PRO A 55 -24.62 -22.29 37.64
CA PRO A 55 -25.83 -23.00 38.04
C PRO A 55 -26.70 -23.47 36.88
N THR A 56 -27.24 -24.67 37.04
CA THR A 56 -28.20 -25.35 36.17
C THR A 56 -29.54 -24.60 36.16
N ALA A 57 -30.00 -24.19 34.98
CA ALA A 57 -31.37 -23.74 34.75
C ALA A 57 -32.32 -24.96 34.66
N PRO A 58 -33.60 -24.83 35.08
CA PRO A 58 -34.54 -25.94 35.10
C PRO A 58 -34.98 -26.35 33.68
N ALA A 59 -34.87 -27.65 33.41
CA ALA A 59 -35.37 -28.27 32.19
C ALA A 59 -36.91 -28.22 32.14
N SER A 60 -37.46 -27.58 31.11
CA SER A 60 -38.87 -27.74 30.74
C SER A 60 -39.06 -29.10 30.07
N ALA A 61 -39.72 -30.00 30.80
CA ALA A 61 -40.21 -31.26 30.28
C ALA A 61 -41.26 -31.01 29.19
N THR A 62 -40.89 -31.23 27.92
CA THR A 62 -41.84 -31.31 26.81
C THR A 62 -42.24 -32.77 26.67
N ALA A 63 -43.51 -33.05 26.90
CA ALA A 63 -44.09 -34.39 26.81
C ALA A 63 -43.86 -34.98 25.41
N GLY A 64 -43.23 -36.16 25.36
CA GLY A 64 -43.01 -36.92 24.13
C GLY A 64 -44.34 -37.43 23.58
N GLN A 65 -44.73 -36.91 22.42
CA GLN A 65 -45.60 -37.64 21.50
C GLN A 65 -44.73 -38.72 20.83
N ALA A 66 -45.08 -39.98 21.10
CA ALA A 66 -44.50 -41.13 20.44
C ALA A 66 -44.67 -40.98 18.91
N ALA A 67 -43.54 -40.90 18.21
CA ALA A 67 -43.52 -40.92 16.76
C ALA A 67 -44.02 -42.28 16.26
N PRO A 68 -44.86 -42.34 15.22
CA PRO A 68 -45.31 -43.60 14.64
C PRO A 68 -44.13 -44.35 14.02
N GLU A 69 -43.78 -45.49 14.63
CA GLU A 69 -42.95 -46.53 14.04
C GLU A 69 -43.61 -47.02 12.74
N GLY A 70 -42.95 -46.85 11.59
CA GLY A 70 -43.31 -47.57 10.36
C GLY A 70 -43.30 -46.81 9.05
N ALA A 71 -42.89 -45.54 8.99
CA ALA A 71 -42.67 -44.88 7.70
C ALA A 71 -41.29 -45.26 7.15
N ALA A 72 -41.26 -46.14 6.13
CA ALA A 72 -40.06 -46.42 5.36
C ALA A 72 -39.44 -45.09 4.86
N PRO A 73 -38.10 -44.89 4.95
CA PRO A 73 -37.47 -43.68 4.46
C PRO A 73 -37.86 -43.50 3.00
N ALA A 74 -38.51 -42.37 2.69
CA ALA A 74 -38.79 -42.00 1.32
C ALA A 74 -37.47 -42.10 0.53
N PRO A 75 -37.47 -42.74 -0.65
CA PRO A 75 -36.25 -42.92 -1.42
C PRO A 75 -35.57 -41.57 -1.56
N GLU A 76 -34.32 -41.49 -1.08
CA GLU A 76 -33.50 -40.29 -1.19
C GLU A 76 -33.44 -39.95 -2.68
N VAL A 77 -34.20 -38.92 -3.06
CA VAL A 77 -34.30 -38.49 -4.46
C VAL A 77 -32.88 -38.14 -4.86
N ALA A 78 -32.27 -38.98 -5.69
CA ALA A 78 -30.92 -38.81 -6.15
C ALA A 78 -30.79 -37.38 -6.69
N LYS A 79 -30.04 -36.53 -5.97
CA LYS A 79 -29.81 -35.15 -6.38
C LYS A 79 -29.19 -35.21 -7.77
N ALA A 80 -29.79 -34.48 -8.72
CA ALA A 80 -29.22 -34.37 -10.06
C ALA A 80 -27.74 -33.97 -9.93
N PRO A 81 -26.83 -34.58 -10.72
CA PRO A 81 -25.42 -34.25 -10.65
C PRO A 81 -25.23 -32.74 -10.83
N PRO A 82 -24.31 -32.11 -10.06
CA PRO A 82 -24.08 -30.68 -10.16
C PRO A 82 -23.73 -30.29 -11.60
N LYS A 83 -24.33 -29.20 -12.10
CA LYS A 83 -24.00 -28.67 -13.42
C LYS A 83 -22.50 -28.34 -13.48
N PRO A 84 -21.78 -28.70 -14.55
CA PRO A 84 -20.37 -28.37 -14.68
C PRO A 84 -20.16 -26.85 -14.72
N SER A 85 -19.05 -26.39 -14.15
CA SER A 85 -18.61 -25.00 -14.23
C SER A 85 -18.43 -24.58 -15.70
N PRO A 86 -19.00 -23.44 -16.13
CA PRO A 86 -18.69 -22.87 -17.45
C PRO A 86 -17.27 -22.27 -17.48
N LEU A 87 -16.72 -21.88 -16.32
CA LEU A 87 -15.39 -21.31 -16.21
C LEU A 87 -14.32 -22.36 -16.51
N LYS A 88 -13.38 -21.98 -17.38
CA LYS A 88 -12.25 -22.77 -17.86
C LYS A 88 -10.96 -22.23 -17.26
N PRO A 89 -10.01 -23.10 -16.86
CA PRO A 89 -8.67 -22.64 -16.49
C PRO A 89 -8.04 -21.84 -17.65
N TRP A 90 -7.53 -20.65 -17.36
CA TRP A 90 -6.91 -19.76 -18.33
C TRP A 90 -5.39 -19.66 -18.12
N ALA A 91 -4.98 -19.43 -16.88
CA ALA A 91 -3.56 -19.26 -16.51
C ALA A 91 -3.30 -19.75 -15.08
N GLN A 92 -2.17 -20.42 -14.87
CA GLN A 92 -1.70 -20.86 -13.56
C GLN A 92 -0.50 -20.02 -13.13
N PHE A 93 -0.49 -19.55 -11.90
CA PHE A 93 0.57 -18.72 -11.33
C PHE A 93 1.38 -19.50 -10.29
N SER A 94 2.63 -19.10 -10.08
CA SER A 94 3.49 -19.68 -9.03
C SER A 94 3.15 -19.18 -7.61
N ALA A 95 2.44 -18.04 -7.49
CA ALA A 95 2.08 -17.38 -6.25
C ALA A 95 0.61 -16.93 -6.27
N ASP A 96 0.03 -16.72 -5.09
CA ASP A 96 -1.30 -16.12 -4.97
C ASP A 96 -1.24 -14.66 -5.40
N LEU A 97 -2.15 -14.24 -6.27
CA LEU A 97 -2.20 -12.88 -6.79
C LEU A 97 -3.46 -12.17 -6.30
N LYS A 98 -3.47 -10.84 -6.42
CA LYS A 98 -4.65 -9.99 -6.38
C LYS A 98 -4.93 -9.49 -7.80
N LEU A 99 -6.19 -9.38 -8.17
CA LEU A 99 -6.64 -8.86 -9.47
C LEU A 99 -7.31 -7.50 -9.26
N PHE A 100 -6.81 -6.47 -9.93
CA PHE A 100 -7.34 -5.11 -9.84
C PHE A 100 -7.77 -4.61 -11.23
N PRO A 101 -9.07 -4.42 -11.47
CA PRO A 101 -9.55 -3.84 -12.74
C PRO A 101 -8.96 -2.44 -13.00
N LEU A 102 -8.44 -2.23 -14.21
CA LEU A 102 -7.90 -0.96 -14.70
C LEU A 102 -8.77 -0.46 -15.87
N GLY A 103 -10.03 -0.17 -15.55
CA GLY A 103 -11.04 0.19 -16.55
C GLY A 103 -11.67 -1.02 -17.23
N THR A 104 -12.14 -0.83 -18.47
CA THR A 104 -12.77 -1.89 -19.27
C THR A 104 -11.79 -2.64 -20.15
N SER A 105 -10.53 -2.19 -20.24
CA SER A 105 -9.57 -2.74 -21.20
C SER A 105 -8.52 -3.64 -20.59
N ASN A 106 -8.19 -3.45 -19.30
CA ASN A 106 -7.12 -4.18 -18.65
C ASN A 106 -7.41 -4.41 -17.17
N ALA A 107 -6.69 -5.34 -16.57
CA ALA A 107 -6.55 -5.51 -15.15
C ALA A 107 -5.08 -5.71 -14.77
N LEU A 108 -4.73 -5.30 -13.55
CA LEU A 108 -3.43 -5.52 -12.95
C LEU A 108 -3.50 -6.78 -12.07
N LEU A 109 -2.65 -7.75 -12.37
CA LEU A 109 -2.37 -8.88 -11.50
C LEU A 109 -1.15 -8.52 -10.65
N ALA A 110 -1.29 -8.57 -9.33
CA ALA A 110 -0.20 -8.26 -8.41
C ALA A 110 -0.05 -9.35 -7.35
N GLY A 111 1.12 -9.97 -7.28
CA GLY A 111 1.47 -10.92 -6.23
C GLY A 111 2.14 -10.24 -5.04
N PRO A 112 1.96 -10.74 -3.81
CA PRO A 112 2.80 -10.30 -2.71
C PRO A 112 4.26 -10.61 -3.06
N PRO A 113 5.22 -9.87 -2.47
CA PRO A 113 6.59 -10.32 -2.51
C PRO A 113 6.66 -11.75 -1.92
N PRO A 114 7.54 -12.61 -2.45
CA PRO A 114 7.75 -13.93 -1.87
C PRO A 114 8.32 -13.75 -0.46
N GLU A 115 8.28 -14.78 0.39
CA GLU A 115 8.82 -14.65 1.76
C GLU A 115 10.28 -14.14 1.73
N GLY A 116 10.47 -12.92 2.27
CA GLY A 116 11.74 -12.20 2.26
C GLY A 116 12.16 -11.59 0.91
N GLY A 117 11.37 -11.71 -0.15
CA GLY A 117 11.66 -11.06 -1.43
C GLY A 117 11.30 -9.59 -1.41
N LEU A 118 11.79 -8.91 -2.44
CA LEU A 118 11.97 -7.46 -2.43
C LEU A 118 11.22 -6.76 -3.58
N SER A 119 10.29 -7.40 -4.26
CA SER A 119 9.52 -6.72 -5.32
C SER A 119 8.16 -7.37 -5.52
N PHE A 120 7.19 -6.55 -5.91
CA PHE A 120 5.95 -7.06 -6.48
C PHE A 120 6.20 -7.64 -7.86
N ASN A 121 5.41 -8.64 -8.20
CA ASN A 121 5.22 -9.03 -9.57
C ASN A 121 3.92 -8.46 -10.07
N PHE A 122 4.05 -7.50 -10.98
CA PHE A 122 2.96 -7.01 -11.76
C PHE A 122 2.91 -7.72 -13.09
N MET A 123 1.73 -8.20 -13.43
CA MET A 123 1.39 -8.61 -14.79
C MET A 123 0.15 -7.84 -15.22
N LEU A 124 0.09 -7.51 -16.50
CA LEU A 124 -1.07 -6.90 -17.11
C LEU A 124 -1.90 -7.98 -17.78
N LEU A 125 -3.15 -8.12 -17.36
CA LEU A 125 -4.18 -8.91 -18.04
C LEU A 125 -4.96 -7.97 -18.97
N THR A 126 -4.90 -8.19 -20.27
CA THR A 126 -5.70 -7.42 -21.23
C THR A 126 -7.12 -7.96 -21.33
N ARG A 127 -8.01 -7.21 -21.96
CA ARG A 127 -9.39 -7.60 -22.25
C ARG A 127 -9.51 -8.95 -22.97
N THR A 128 -8.57 -9.26 -23.87
CA THR A 128 -8.57 -10.53 -24.63
C THR A 128 -7.91 -11.68 -23.86
N GLY A 129 -7.51 -11.45 -22.61
CA GLY A 129 -6.86 -12.44 -21.76
C GLY A 129 -5.37 -12.61 -22.02
N GLU A 130 -4.75 -11.76 -22.84
CA GLU A 130 -3.28 -11.73 -22.95
C GLU A 130 -2.67 -11.26 -21.63
N ILE A 131 -1.70 -12.01 -21.11
CA ILE A 131 -0.96 -11.67 -19.89
C ILE A 131 0.46 -11.29 -20.30
N SER A 132 0.89 -10.10 -19.92
CA SER A 132 2.23 -9.59 -20.19
C SER A 132 2.86 -8.98 -18.93
N SER A 133 4.18 -8.81 -18.93
CA SER A 133 4.91 -8.09 -17.88
C SER A 133 5.56 -6.86 -18.53
N PRO A 134 4.86 -5.71 -18.57
CA PRO A 134 5.37 -4.53 -19.24
C PRO A 134 6.72 -4.09 -18.66
N GLU A 135 7.67 -3.75 -19.53
CA GLU A 135 8.98 -3.26 -19.11
C GLU A 135 8.84 -2.04 -18.18
N GLY A 136 9.63 -2.04 -17.10
CA GLY A 136 9.63 -0.95 -16.12
C GLY A 136 8.55 -1.05 -15.04
N LEU A 137 7.52 -1.89 -15.20
CA LEU A 137 6.43 -2.02 -14.21
C LEU A 137 6.92 -2.63 -12.89
N ASN A 138 7.85 -3.57 -12.94
CA ASN A 138 8.44 -4.21 -11.76
C ASN A 138 9.66 -3.44 -11.22
N SER A 139 10.13 -2.41 -11.93
CA SER A 139 11.22 -1.56 -11.46
C SER A 139 10.66 -0.37 -10.70
N GLN A 140 11.31 0.02 -9.59
CA GLN A 140 11.08 1.29 -8.84
C GLN A 140 10.05 1.31 -7.70
N LEU A 141 9.24 0.27 -7.48
CA LEU A 141 8.48 0.24 -6.22
C LEU A 141 9.36 -0.19 -5.04
N PRO A 142 9.09 0.35 -3.83
CA PRO A 142 9.76 -0.10 -2.63
C PRO A 142 9.59 -1.59 -2.42
N THR A 143 10.63 -2.20 -1.88
CA THR A 143 10.76 -3.65 -1.83
C THR A 143 9.87 -4.35 -0.80
N TRP A 144 9.22 -3.58 0.07
CA TRP A 144 8.46 -3.99 1.24
C TRP A 144 7.06 -3.35 1.24
N ALA A 145 6.42 -3.36 0.08
CA ALA A 145 5.11 -2.78 -0.13
C ALA A 145 4.02 -3.86 -0.19
N ASP A 146 2.82 -3.56 0.31
CA ASP A 146 1.58 -4.32 0.08
C ASP A 146 0.61 -3.49 -0.75
N LEU A 147 0.27 -3.99 -1.93
CA LEU A 147 -0.66 -3.36 -2.84
C LEU A 147 -2.08 -3.68 -2.39
N HIS A 148 -2.85 -2.65 -2.09
CA HIS A 148 -4.23 -2.80 -1.62
C HIS A 148 -5.25 -2.18 -2.58
N THR A 149 -4.82 -1.32 -3.52
CA THR A 149 -5.73 -0.68 -4.48
C THR A 149 -5.01 -0.34 -5.78
N ALA A 150 -5.73 -0.43 -6.91
CA ALA A 150 -5.29 0.12 -8.18
C ALA A 150 -6.48 0.65 -8.97
N ALA A 151 -6.27 1.71 -9.74
CA ALA A 151 -7.33 2.33 -10.54
C ALA A 151 -6.80 3.01 -11.79
N GLY A 152 -7.73 3.39 -12.67
CA GLY A 152 -7.46 4.18 -13.86
C GLY A 152 -7.30 3.33 -15.13
N GLU A 153 -6.41 3.72 -16.03
CA GLU A 153 -6.22 3.09 -17.34
C GLU A 153 -4.75 2.92 -17.70
N TRP A 154 -4.37 1.71 -18.09
CA TRP A 154 -3.01 1.39 -18.48
C TRP A 154 -2.64 1.96 -19.87
N PRO A 155 -1.40 2.46 -20.10
CA PRO A 155 -0.31 2.63 -19.14
C PRO A 155 -0.27 4.01 -18.44
N LYS A 156 -0.87 5.05 -19.02
CA LYS A 156 -0.59 6.45 -18.63
C LYS A 156 -1.42 6.97 -17.46
N SER A 157 -2.53 6.31 -17.16
CA SER A 157 -3.50 6.74 -16.15
C SER A 157 -3.68 5.69 -15.07
N THR A 158 -2.75 4.73 -14.92
CA THR A 158 -2.80 3.74 -13.85
C THR A 158 -2.24 4.33 -12.57
N PHE A 159 -2.99 4.21 -11.49
CA PHE A 159 -2.58 4.58 -10.14
C PHE A 159 -2.65 3.35 -9.26
N ILE A 160 -1.71 3.25 -8.33
CA ILE A 160 -1.70 2.24 -7.29
C ILE A 160 -1.59 2.91 -5.94
N GLY A 161 -2.27 2.36 -4.94
CA GLY A 161 -2.07 2.67 -3.53
C GLY A 161 -1.47 1.44 -2.86
N TYR A 162 -0.34 1.64 -2.19
CA TYR A 162 0.39 0.56 -1.52
C TYR A 162 0.89 1.03 -0.17
N VAL A 163 0.92 0.11 0.80
CA VAL A 163 1.47 0.36 2.13
C VAL A 163 2.89 -0.17 2.17
N THR A 164 3.84 0.71 2.46
CA THR A 164 5.22 0.36 2.75
C THR A 164 5.36 0.25 4.27
N GLY A 165 5.75 -0.87 4.88
CA GLY A 165 6.19 -0.92 6.29
C GLY A 165 7.67 -1.29 6.58
N ASN A 166 8.32 -0.61 7.54
CA ASN A 166 9.65 -1.03 8.04
C ASN A 166 9.59 -2.18 9.08
N GLY A 167 8.50 -2.95 9.09
CA GLY A 167 8.18 -3.95 10.11
C GLY A 167 7.62 -3.40 11.42
N ARG A 168 7.58 -2.07 11.63
CA ARG A 168 6.97 -1.44 12.83
C ARG A 168 5.83 -0.49 12.49
N VAL A 169 5.99 0.29 11.43
CA VAL A 169 5.00 1.30 11.01
C VAL A 169 4.84 1.22 9.49
N GLY A 170 3.59 1.24 9.04
CA GLY A 170 3.23 1.36 7.63
C GLY A 170 3.07 2.82 7.21
N TRP A 171 3.53 3.16 6.01
CA TRP A 171 3.24 4.40 5.31
C TRP A 171 2.69 4.04 3.95
N SER A 172 1.50 4.55 3.64
CA SER A 172 0.96 4.38 2.33
C SER A 172 1.49 5.43 1.36
N GLN A 173 1.49 5.06 0.10
CA GLN A 173 1.90 5.92 -0.99
C GLN A 173 0.99 5.64 -2.18
N VAL A 174 0.65 6.71 -2.89
CA VAL A 174 0.05 6.61 -4.22
C VAL A 174 1.14 6.81 -5.25
N SER A 175 1.21 5.92 -6.23
CA SER A 175 2.09 6.07 -7.40
C SER A 175 1.30 5.98 -8.69
N GLN A 176 1.73 6.74 -9.67
CA GLN A 176 1.21 6.72 -11.03
C GLN A 176 2.18 5.96 -11.94
N ALA A 177 1.66 5.04 -12.74
CA ALA A 177 2.44 4.40 -13.78
C ALA A 177 2.85 5.41 -14.86
N THR A 178 4.08 5.28 -15.33
CA THR A 178 4.66 6.05 -16.42
C THR A 178 5.34 5.09 -17.39
N THR A 179 5.72 5.58 -18.57
CA THR A 179 6.50 4.78 -19.52
C THR A 179 7.89 4.41 -19.01
N LYS A 180 8.35 4.98 -17.89
CA LYS A 180 9.67 4.75 -17.29
C LYS A 180 9.59 4.04 -15.92
N GLY A 181 8.42 3.55 -15.51
CA GLY A 181 8.18 2.99 -14.17
C GLY A 181 7.20 3.82 -13.35
N TRP A 182 7.39 3.92 -12.05
CA TRP A 182 6.41 4.53 -11.13
C TRP A 182 6.83 5.91 -10.65
N ARG A 183 5.89 6.85 -10.69
CA ARG A 183 6.07 8.20 -10.14
C ARG A 183 5.17 8.38 -8.93
N SER A 184 5.76 8.68 -7.77
CA SER A 184 5.00 9.03 -6.57
C SER A 184 4.10 10.24 -6.82
N VAL A 185 2.86 10.15 -6.36
CA VAL A 185 1.85 11.21 -6.42
C VAL A 185 1.65 11.74 -5.02
N ASP A 186 1.90 13.02 -4.84
CA ASP A 186 1.70 13.66 -3.54
C ASP A 186 0.20 13.78 -3.23
N VAL A 187 -0.24 13.00 -2.24
CA VAL A 187 -1.60 13.08 -1.66
C VAL A 187 -1.66 14.06 -0.46
N ASN A 188 -0.63 14.89 -0.27
CA ASN A 188 -0.45 15.90 0.78
C ASN A 188 -0.42 15.33 2.21
N SER A 189 0.37 14.27 2.41
CA SER A 189 0.37 13.60 3.70
C SER A 189 1.66 12.79 3.95
N PRO A 190 2.62 13.31 4.75
CA PRO A 190 3.94 12.69 4.88
C PRO A 190 3.99 11.37 5.70
N ARG A 191 2.87 10.90 6.26
CA ARG A 191 2.79 9.74 7.18
C ARG A 191 1.49 8.87 7.18
N TRP A 192 0.71 8.79 6.11
CA TRP A 192 -0.72 8.40 6.18
C TRP A 192 -0.99 7.03 5.59
N ILE A 193 -2.17 6.48 5.85
CA ILE A 193 -2.69 5.27 5.21
C ILE A 193 -3.82 5.71 4.27
N ASP A 194 -3.66 5.47 2.97
CA ASP A 194 -4.74 5.61 1.99
C ASP A 194 -5.64 4.39 2.07
N VAL A 195 -6.94 4.64 1.96
CA VAL A 195 -7.97 3.59 1.98
C VAL A 195 -8.13 3.00 0.58
N GLY A 196 -7.86 3.80 -0.45
CA GLY A 196 -8.05 3.40 -1.83
C GLY A 196 -7.79 4.52 -2.84
N VAL A 197 -7.53 4.11 -4.08
CA VAL A 197 -7.62 4.96 -5.27
C VAL A 197 -8.69 4.39 -6.19
N GLN A 198 -9.57 5.24 -6.72
CA GLN A 198 -10.71 4.79 -7.52
C GLN A 198 -10.94 5.69 -8.73
N ARG A 199 -11.43 5.09 -9.81
CA ARG A 199 -11.94 5.84 -10.97
C ARG A 199 -13.16 6.64 -10.55
N TRP A 200 -13.23 7.90 -10.96
CA TRP A 200 -14.26 8.84 -10.52
C TRP A 200 -14.59 9.83 -11.63
N ASN A 201 -15.88 10.01 -11.93
CA ASN A 201 -16.38 11.13 -12.73
C ASN A 201 -15.63 11.35 -14.06
N LYS A 202 -15.87 10.46 -15.04
CA LYS A 202 -15.35 10.53 -16.41
C LYS A 202 -13.82 10.49 -16.49
N GLY A 203 -13.22 9.42 -15.98
CA GLY A 203 -11.79 9.12 -16.10
C GLY A 203 -10.88 9.92 -15.15
N ARG A 204 -11.42 10.64 -14.18
CA ARG A 204 -10.60 11.18 -13.08
C ARG A 204 -10.28 10.06 -12.10
N VAL A 205 -9.29 10.30 -11.26
CA VAL A 205 -8.93 9.35 -10.20
C VAL A 205 -8.98 10.08 -8.87
N LEU A 206 -9.71 9.51 -7.92
CA LEU A 206 -9.92 10.02 -6.58
C LEU A 206 -9.22 9.10 -5.58
N ALA A 207 -8.44 9.67 -4.68
CA ALA A 207 -7.82 8.98 -3.56
C ALA A 207 -8.48 9.44 -2.24
N LEU A 208 -8.63 8.52 -1.29
CA LEU A 208 -9.03 8.83 0.10
C LEU A 208 -7.84 8.56 1.04
N ALA A 209 -7.32 9.60 1.69
CA ALA A 209 -6.22 9.51 2.64
C ALA A 209 -6.72 9.67 4.09
N VAL A 210 -6.24 8.82 5.02
CA VAL A 210 -6.66 8.76 6.44
C VAL A 210 -5.47 8.78 7.40
N ASP A 211 -5.59 9.48 8.55
CA ASP A 211 -4.63 9.34 9.67
C ASP A 211 -5.08 8.12 10.45
N GLN A 212 -4.43 6.98 10.29
CA GLN A 212 -4.74 5.85 11.17
C GLN A 212 -4.03 5.99 12.52
N PHE A 213 -2.89 6.67 12.57
CA PHE A 213 -2.12 6.81 13.81
C PHE A 213 -2.55 8.02 14.64
N GLY A 214 -3.38 8.89 14.07
CA GLY A 214 -3.92 10.06 14.77
C GLY A 214 -2.86 11.06 15.21
N PHE A 215 -1.62 10.98 14.68
CA PHE A 215 -0.51 11.83 15.11
C PHE A 215 -0.77 13.30 14.83
N ASP A 216 -1.39 13.62 13.69
CA ASP A 216 -1.71 15.00 13.33
C ASP A 216 -3.20 15.33 13.54
N ASN A 217 -4.01 14.34 13.93
CA ASN A 217 -5.42 14.51 14.24
C ASN A 217 -6.20 15.18 13.08
N LYS A 218 -5.83 14.89 11.82
CA LYS A 218 -6.50 15.48 10.64
C LYS A 218 -7.65 14.61 10.18
N ALA A 219 -8.70 15.25 9.69
CA ALA A 219 -9.80 14.55 9.05
C ALA A 219 -9.33 13.81 7.80
N PRO A 220 -9.94 12.64 7.48
CA PRO A 220 -9.73 12.02 6.19
C PRO A 220 -9.99 13.00 5.05
N THR A 221 -9.18 12.94 4.00
CA THR A 221 -9.31 13.88 2.87
C THR A 221 -9.34 13.17 1.54
N PHE A 222 -10.27 13.62 0.70
CA PHE A 222 -10.30 13.25 -0.71
C PHE A 222 -9.33 14.12 -1.52
N ARG A 223 -8.69 13.48 -2.49
CA ARG A 223 -7.73 14.10 -3.41
C ARG A 223 -7.96 13.62 -4.83
N VAL A 224 -8.11 14.56 -5.76
CA VAL A 224 -8.05 14.25 -7.20
C VAL A 224 -6.59 14.08 -7.56
N VAL A 225 -6.19 12.83 -7.83
CA VAL A 225 -4.81 12.49 -8.22
C VAL A 225 -4.61 12.50 -9.73
N SER A 226 -5.71 12.49 -10.51
CA SER A 226 -5.69 12.63 -11.97
C SER A 226 -6.97 13.27 -12.52
N GLY A 227 -6.83 14.00 -13.63
CA GLY A 227 -7.93 14.59 -14.41
C GLY A 227 -8.19 16.09 -14.13
N PHE A 228 -8.72 16.79 -15.13
CA PHE A 228 -9.06 18.23 -15.10
C PHE A 228 -10.54 18.47 -15.45
N PRO A 229 -11.15 19.62 -15.09
CA PRO A 229 -10.71 20.62 -14.10
C PRO A 229 -10.94 20.16 -12.65
N LYS A 230 -10.24 20.76 -11.67
CA LYS A 230 -10.44 20.49 -10.23
C LYS A 230 -11.88 20.84 -9.83
N ARG A 231 -12.74 19.82 -9.68
CA ARG A 231 -14.08 19.99 -9.11
C ARG A 231 -13.97 20.02 -7.58
N PRO A 232 -14.98 20.56 -6.88
CA PRO A 232 -15.12 20.30 -5.45
C PRO A 232 -15.05 18.80 -5.19
N VAL A 233 -14.26 18.40 -4.19
CA VAL A 233 -14.15 17.01 -3.76
C VAL A 233 -15.11 16.74 -2.62
N PRO A 234 -15.59 15.48 -2.47
CA PRO A 234 -16.33 15.03 -1.29
C PRO A 234 -15.63 15.43 0.02
N LYS A 235 -16.42 15.65 1.07
CA LYS A 235 -15.94 15.89 2.43
C LYS A 235 -16.76 15.03 3.39
N LEU A 236 -16.11 14.14 4.12
CA LEU A 236 -16.78 13.34 5.14
C LEU A 236 -17.51 14.23 6.15
N ALA A 237 -18.63 13.73 6.66
CA ALA A 237 -19.36 14.40 7.72
C ALA A 237 -18.43 14.54 8.95
N PRO A 238 -18.37 15.70 9.60
CA PRO A 238 -17.55 15.88 10.79
C PRO A 238 -18.13 15.05 11.96
N SER A 239 -17.25 14.55 12.82
CA SER A 239 -17.69 13.87 14.04
C SER A 239 -18.49 14.82 14.93
N LYS A 240 -19.58 14.31 15.50
CA LYS A 240 -20.38 15.03 16.52
C LYS A 240 -19.85 14.81 17.93
N LEU A 241 -18.89 13.90 18.11
CA LEU A 241 -18.31 13.65 19.42
C LEU A 241 -17.43 14.83 19.85
N PRO A 242 -17.41 15.17 21.14
CA PRO A 242 -16.51 16.17 21.65
C PRO A 242 -15.06 15.71 21.43
N LYS A 243 -14.17 16.65 21.11
CA LYS A 243 -12.74 16.36 21.04
C LYS A 243 -12.27 15.85 22.42
N PRO A 244 -11.50 14.75 22.48
CA PRO A 244 -10.94 14.26 23.73
C PRO A 244 -10.15 15.35 24.46
N LYS A 245 -10.35 15.48 25.77
CA LYS A 245 -9.69 16.51 26.59
C LYS A 245 -8.23 16.18 26.91
N ASP A 246 -7.86 14.91 26.85
CA ASP A 246 -6.53 14.37 27.12
C ASP A 246 -5.55 14.55 25.95
N GLY A 247 -6.01 15.13 24.83
CA GLY A 247 -5.21 15.30 23.63
C GLY A 247 -5.07 14.04 22.78
N SER A 248 -5.73 12.93 23.16
CA SER A 248 -5.78 11.73 22.33
C SER A 248 -6.47 12.01 20.98
N PRO A 249 -6.18 11.23 19.93
CA PRO A 249 -6.78 11.45 18.63
C PRO A 249 -8.28 11.14 18.67
N GLY A 250 -9.11 12.17 18.77
CA GLY A 250 -10.54 12.01 18.54
C GLY A 250 -10.81 11.82 17.05
N CYS A 251 -11.81 11.02 16.69
CA CYS A 251 -12.17 10.93 15.27
C CYS A 251 -12.73 12.27 14.79
N GLN A 252 -12.20 12.73 13.66
CA GLN A 252 -12.54 14.02 13.07
C GLN A 252 -13.75 13.92 12.12
N SER A 253 -14.08 12.71 11.67
CA SER A 253 -15.23 12.39 10.83
C SER A 253 -16.23 11.49 11.56
N GLU A 254 -17.49 11.51 11.14
CA GLU A 254 -18.56 10.65 11.65
C GLU A 254 -18.25 9.17 11.42
N ILE A 255 -17.59 8.86 10.30
CA ILE A 255 -17.10 7.52 9.93
C ILE A 255 -15.59 7.39 10.10
N VAL A 256 -15.11 6.21 10.50
CA VAL A 256 -13.70 5.81 10.40
C VAL A 256 -13.53 4.97 9.14
N PRO A 257 -12.97 5.50 8.05
CA PRO A 257 -12.96 4.80 6.76
C PRO A 257 -12.16 3.49 6.81
N GLN A 258 -12.80 2.39 6.41
CA GLN A 258 -12.18 1.06 6.19
C GLN A 258 -12.29 0.62 4.72
N GLY A 259 -13.32 1.09 4.02
CA GLY A 259 -13.56 0.83 2.60
C GLY A 259 -13.90 2.10 1.84
N PHE A 260 -13.50 2.15 0.57
CA PHE A 260 -13.77 3.27 -0.32
C PHE A 260 -13.99 2.77 -1.75
N ALA A 261 -15.12 3.16 -2.32
CA ALA A 261 -15.42 2.97 -3.72
C ALA A 261 -15.91 4.27 -4.36
N ALA A 262 -15.59 4.46 -5.63
CA ALA A 262 -16.11 5.54 -6.46
C ALA A 262 -16.46 5.00 -7.83
N THR A 263 -17.40 5.66 -8.51
CA THR A 263 -17.86 5.23 -9.83
C THR A 263 -17.57 6.27 -10.91
N GLU A 264 -17.55 5.83 -12.17
CA GLU A 264 -17.36 6.70 -13.34
C GLU A 264 -18.44 7.78 -13.48
N LEU A 265 -19.64 7.53 -12.95
CA LEU A 265 -20.72 8.52 -12.89
C LEU A 265 -20.50 9.56 -11.78
N GLY A 266 -19.56 9.33 -10.87
CA GLY A 266 -19.14 10.30 -9.85
C GLY A 266 -19.70 10.06 -8.46
N HIS A 267 -20.38 8.93 -8.24
CA HIS A 267 -20.81 8.50 -6.91
C HIS A 267 -19.59 8.12 -6.07
N VAL A 268 -19.66 8.37 -4.77
CA VAL A 268 -18.64 7.96 -3.80
C VAL A 268 -19.29 7.32 -2.59
N PHE A 269 -18.73 6.20 -2.16
CA PHE A 269 -19.14 5.45 -0.98
C PHE A 269 -17.93 5.25 -0.08
N VAL A 270 -18.09 5.58 1.20
CA VAL A 270 -17.10 5.28 2.24
C VAL A 270 -17.77 4.41 3.30
N VAL A 271 -17.14 3.30 3.63
CA VAL A 271 -17.67 2.29 4.56
C VAL A 271 -16.74 2.17 5.76
N GLY A 272 -17.29 1.99 6.94
CA GLY A 272 -16.53 1.79 8.17
C GLY A 272 -17.36 2.02 9.43
N PRO A 273 -16.79 1.77 10.61
CA PRO A 273 -17.49 1.98 11.87
C PRO A 273 -17.78 3.46 12.09
N ARG A 274 -18.89 3.72 12.79
CA ARG A 274 -19.21 5.06 13.26
C ARG A 274 -18.25 5.44 14.39
N CYS A 275 -17.70 6.65 14.33
CA CYS A 275 -16.81 7.20 15.34
C CYS A 275 -17.44 7.10 16.74
N GLY A 276 -16.71 6.46 17.67
CA GLY A 276 -17.10 6.23 19.06
C GLY A 276 -18.31 5.30 19.25
N ALA A 277 -18.62 4.47 18.25
CA ALA A 277 -19.67 3.45 18.31
C ALA A 277 -19.20 2.17 17.60
N GLU A 278 -18.03 1.65 18.01
CA GLU A 278 -17.39 0.47 17.42
C GLU A 278 -18.19 -0.83 17.62
N ASP A 279 -19.09 -0.84 18.60
CA ASP A 279 -20.03 -1.92 18.91
C ASP A 279 -21.26 -1.92 17.97
N LYS A 280 -21.43 -0.87 17.16
CA LYS A 280 -22.55 -0.76 16.22
C LYS A 280 -22.16 -1.25 14.83
N PRO A 281 -23.15 -1.67 14.01
CA PRO A 281 -22.90 -1.99 12.62
C PRO A 281 -22.19 -0.83 11.89
N PRO A 282 -21.30 -1.13 10.92
CA PRO A 282 -20.70 -0.12 10.07
C PRO A 282 -21.76 0.71 9.34
N ILE A 283 -21.42 1.96 9.07
CA ILE A 283 -22.25 2.87 8.28
C ILE A 283 -21.64 3.09 6.90
N VAL A 284 -22.44 3.61 5.97
CA VAL A 284 -21.97 4.05 4.65
C VAL A 284 -22.20 5.54 4.50
N GLU A 285 -21.15 6.33 4.30
CA GLU A 285 -21.29 7.72 3.83
C GLU A 285 -21.34 7.74 2.31
N TYR A 286 -22.48 8.19 1.77
CA TYR A 286 -22.74 8.31 0.33
C TYR A 286 -22.64 9.76 -0.14
N PHE A 287 -22.00 9.98 -1.28
CA PHE A 287 -21.98 11.25 -1.99
C PHE A 287 -22.55 11.10 -3.39
N ALA A 288 -23.62 11.86 -3.65
CA ALA A 288 -24.16 11.98 -4.99
C ALA A 288 -23.15 12.64 -5.96
N PRO A 289 -23.26 12.40 -7.28
CA PRO A 289 -22.37 12.96 -8.28
C PRO A 289 -22.24 14.48 -8.16
N GLY A 290 -21.01 14.95 -7.95
CA GLY A 290 -20.70 16.37 -7.81
C GLY A 290 -21.04 17.00 -6.45
N SER A 291 -21.63 16.26 -5.52
CA SER A 291 -21.86 16.73 -4.15
C SER A 291 -20.57 16.74 -3.33
N THR A 292 -20.42 17.75 -2.47
CA THR A 292 -19.37 17.75 -1.44
C THR A 292 -19.87 17.28 -0.08
N LYS A 293 -21.19 17.13 0.09
CA LYS A 293 -21.83 16.72 1.34
C LYS A 293 -22.27 15.26 1.24
N SER A 294 -22.02 14.49 2.29
CA SER A 294 -22.48 13.12 2.40
C SER A 294 -23.90 13.02 2.95
N LYS A 295 -24.52 11.87 2.70
CA LYS A 295 -25.65 11.31 3.44
C LYS A 295 -25.17 10.04 4.12
N THR A 296 -25.41 9.91 5.42
CA THR A 296 -25.16 8.64 6.14
C THR A 296 -26.29 7.67 5.84
N LEU A 297 -25.92 6.47 5.40
CA LEU A 297 -26.81 5.34 5.14
C LEU A 297 -26.50 4.25 6.16
N GLU A 298 -27.55 3.77 6.83
CA GLU A 298 -27.48 2.62 7.73
C GLU A 298 -27.75 1.36 6.89
N VAL A 299 -26.96 0.31 7.10
CA VAL A 299 -27.11 -0.97 6.39
C VAL A 299 -27.28 -2.08 7.42
N SER A 300 -28.46 -2.67 7.46
CA SER A 300 -28.76 -3.76 8.39
C SER A 300 -27.88 -4.98 8.11
N GLY A 301 -27.20 -5.47 9.15
CA GLY A 301 -26.43 -6.71 9.09
C GLY A 301 -25.08 -6.59 8.38
N LEU A 302 -24.62 -5.39 8.02
CA LEU A 302 -23.29 -5.19 7.45
C LEU A 302 -22.21 -5.58 8.48
N VAL A 303 -21.21 -6.36 8.05
CA VAL A 303 -20.09 -6.81 8.89
C VAL A 303 -18.78 -6.34 8.27
N GLY A 304 -18.08 -5.42 8.94
CA GLY A 304 -16.83 -4.84 8.45
C GLY A 304 -16.97 -3.94 7.21
N GLY A 305 -15.83 -3.57 6.61
CA GLY A 305 -15.82 -2.68 5.43
C GLY A 305 -14.62 -2.85 4.49
N GLU A 306 -13.74 -3.83 4.71
CA GLU A 306 -12.58 -4.07 3.86
C GLU A 306 -12.98 -4.61 2.47
N GLY A 307 -12.14 -4.38 1.46
CA GLY A 307 -12.37 -4.91 0.10
C GLY A 307 -13.54 -4.28 -0.66
N THR A 308 -13.97 -3.07 -0.27
CA THR A 308 -15.15 -2.42 -0.85
C THR A 308 -14.97 -2.09 -2.34
N THR A 309 -15.88 -2.57 -3.19
CA THR A 309 -15.93 -2.27 -4.64
C THR A 309 -17.31 -1.79 -5.04
N ALA A 310 -17.41 -0.88 -6.02
CA ALA A 310 -18.70 -0.38 -6.51
C ALA A 310 -18.73 -0.21 -8.02
N VAL A 311 -19.90 -0.44 -8.61
CA VAL A 311 -20.21 -0.17 -10.02
C VAL A 311 -21.52 0.57 -10.13
N ALA A 312 -21.63 1.50 -11.08
CA ALA A 312 -22.85 2.26 -11.33
C ALA A 312 -23.29 2.10 -12.79
N LYS A 313 -24.56 1.76 -13.00
CA LYS A 313 -25.21 1.77 -14.31
C LYS A 313 -25.87 3.13 -14.58
N SER A 314 -26.52 3.69 -13.56
CA SER A 314 -27.14 5.02 -13.57
C SER A 314 -26.94 5.70 -12.20
N ASP A 315 -27.61 6.84 -11.98
CA ASP A 315 -27.53 7.55 -10.70
C ASP A 315 -28.27 6.86 -9.55
N ASP A 316 -29.20 5.98 -9.89
CA ASP A 316 -30.12 5.25 -9.02
C ASP A 316 -29.99 3.73 -9.15
N ASP A 317 -29.01 3.24 -9.90
CA ASP A 317 -28.70 1.83 -10.08
C ASP A 317 -27.18 1.62 -9.85
N VAL A 318 -26.81 1.55 -8.56
CA VAL A 318 -25.42 1.38 -8.11
C VAL A 318 -25.33 0.15 -7.22
N TYR A 319 -24.36 -0.72 -7.49
CA TYR A 319 -24.07 -1.89 -6.68
C TYR A 319 -22.77 -1.72 -5.93
N LEU A 320 -22.78 -2.09 -4.65
CA LEU A 320 -21.64 -2.04 -3.73
C LEU A 320 -21.43 -3.45 -3.17
N SER A 321 -20.23 -3.99 -3.31
CA SER A 321 -19.79 -5.20 -2.60
C SER A 321 -18.93 -4.78 -1.42
N THR A 322 -19.33 -5.14 -0.21
CA THR A 322 -18.63 -4.81 1.04
C THR A 322 -19.06 -5.77 2.16
N GLY A 323 -18.13 -6.15 3.04
CA GLY A 323 -18.43 -7.06 4.16
C GLY A 323 -19.01 -8.42 3.73
N GLY A 324 -18.70 -8.88 2.52
CA GLY A 324 -19.25 -10.09 1.92
C GLY A 324 -20.70 -9.96 1.43
N GLN A 325 -21.31 -8.78 1.45
CA GLN A 325 -22.68 -8.54 0.99
C GLN A 325 -22.71 -7.77 -0.32
N LEU A 326 -23.73 -8.03 -1.14
CA LEU A 326 -24.08 -7.19 -2.28
C LEU A 326 -25.20 -6.24 -1.87
N LEU A 327 -24.95 -4.95 -2.00
CA LEU A 327 -25.91 -3.90 -1.71
C LEU A 327 -26.28 -3.18 -3.01
N HIS A 328 -27.57 -2.90 -3.19
CA HIS A 328 -28.12 -2.12 -4.28
C HIS A 328 -28.59 -0.76 -3.75
N PHE A 329 -28.05 0.32 -4.31
CA PHE A 329 -28.44 1.68 -4.00
C PHE A 329 -29.48 2.18 -4.98
N THR A 330 -30.66 2.53 -4.46
CA THR A 330 -31.84 2.93 -5.25
C THR A 330 -32.11 4.45 -5.21
N GLY A 331 -31.06 5.26 -5.04
CA GLY A 331 -31.17 6.72 -4.84
C GLY A 331 -31.50 7.15 -3.40
N ASP A 332 -32.35 6.39 -2.70
CA ASP A 332 -32.79 6.73 -1.33
C ASP A 332 -32.01 6.00 -0.23
N GLY A 333 -31.51 4.80 -0.49
CA GLY A 333 -30.81 3.98 0.48
C GLY A 333 -30.16 2.75 -0.14
N LEU A 334 -29.51 1.95 0.70
CA LEU A 334 -28.88 0.68 0.33
C LEU A 334 -29.77 -0.47 0.78
N GLN A 335 -29.99 -1.44 -0.10
CA GLN A 335 -30.75 -2.66 0.17
C GLN A 335 -29.89 -3.88 -0.14
N GLY A 336 -29.92 -4.90 0.73
CA GLY A 336 -29.23 -6.16 0.46
C GLY A 336 -29.87 -6.91 -0.71
N VAL A 337 -29.06 -7.51 -1.58
CA VAL A 337 -29.51 -8.35 -2.70
C VAL A 337 -29.51 -9.82 -2.25
N SER A 338 -30.69 -10.33 -1.90
CA SER A 338 -30.85 -11.66 -1.29
C SER A 338 -30.43 -12.85 -2.15
N GLU A 339 -30.48 -12.67 -3.47
CA GLU A 339 -30.16 -13.64 -4.50
C GLU A 339 -28.64 -13.89 -4.58
N VAL A 340 -27.86 -12.93 -4.07
CA VAL A 340 -26.40 -12.99 -3.99
C VAL A 340 -25.99 -12.96 -2.51
N PRO A 341 -26.11 -14.10 -1.80
CA PRO A 341 -25.88 -14.16 -0.35
C PRO A 341 -24.45 -13.80 0.05
N THR A 342 -23.48 -14.03 -0.85
CA THR A 342 -22.08 -13.66 -0.66
C THR A 342 -21.56 -12.95 -1.89
N ALA A 343 -21.01 -11.75 -1.70
CA ALA A 343 -20.37 -10.96 -2.75
C ALA A 343 -19.02 -10.42 -2.26
N LEU A 344 -17.95 -10.91 -2.89
CA LEU A 344 -16.58 -10.49 -2.61
C LEU A 344 -16.10 -9.40 -3.56
N GLN A 345 -16.55 -9.44 -4.82
CA GLN A 345 -16.30 -8.38 -5.80
C GLN A 345 -17.47 -8.24 -6.76
N VAL A 346 -17.66 -7.01 -7.27
CA VAL A 346 -18.64 -6.68 -8.30
C VAL A 346 -17.95 -5.99 -9.49
N ALA A 347 -18.37 -6.36 -10.70
CA ALA A 347 -17.92 -5.77 -11.96
C ALA A 347 -19.12 -5.49 -12.88
N LEU A 348 -18.97 -4.50 -13.77
CA LEU A 348 -19.95 -4.15 -14.78
C LEU A 348 -19.28 -4.26 -16.15
N SER A 349 -19.82 -5.12 -17.01
CA SER A 349 -19.32 -5.27 -18.37
C SER A 349 -19.69 -4.07 -19.24
N GLU A 350 -19.00 -3.89 -20.38
CA GLU A 350 -19.37 -2.84 -21.35
C GLU A 350 -20.80 -2.97 -21.88
N GLN A 351 -21.37 -4.17 -21.88
CA GLN A 351 -22.76 -4.44 -22.27
C GLN A 351 -23.77 -4.17 -21.14
N GLY A 352 -23.32 -3.74 -19.96
CA GLY A 352 -24.18 -3.43 -18.82
C GLY A 352 -24.58 -4.66 -17.99
N THR A 353 -23.98 -5.83 -18.24
CA THR A 353 -24.20 -7.02 -17.42
C THR A 353 -23.44 -6.89 -16.10
N LEU A 354 -24.17 -7.10 -15.01
CA LEU A 354 -23.60 -7.11 -13.68
C LEU A 354 -23.03 -8.49 -13.38
N TRP A 355 -21.76 -8.53 -12.99
CA TRP A 355 -21.05 -9.73 -12.60
C TRP A 355 -20.66 -9.62 -11.12
N VAL A 356 -20.89 -10.68 -10.36
CA VAL A 356 -20.58 -10.71 -8.93
C VAL A 356 -19.88 -12.02 -8.59
N ALA A 357 -18.67 -11.93 -8.06
CA ALA A 357 -17.94 -13.08 -7.56
C ALA A 357 -18.33 -13.30 -6.09
N GLY A 358 -19.00 -14.42 -5.81
CA GLY A 358 -19.19 -14.92 -4.45
C GLY A 358 -18.01 -15.79 -3.99
N ALA A 359 -18.15 -16.46 -2.85
CA ALA A 359 -17.10 -17.34 -2.35
C ALA A 359 -16.88 -18.56 -3.28
N ASP A 360 -17.95 -19.26 -3.64
CA ASP A 360 -17.94 -20.52 -4.39
C ASP A 360 -18.80 -20.48 -5.66
N LYS A 361 -19.31 -19.30 -6.01
CA LYS A 361 -20.25 -19.08 -7.13
C LYS A 361 -19.94 -17.79 -7.86
N LEU A 362 -20.28 -17.76 -9.14
CA LEU A 362 -20.31 -16.55 -9.94
C LEU A 362 -21.76 -16.21 -10.25
N TYR A 363 -22.15 -14.96 -10.06
CA TYR A 363 -23.49 -14.47 -10.35
C TYR A 363 -23.44 -13.49 -11.51
N ARG A 364 -24.49 -13.53 -12.34
CA ARG A 364 -24.64 -12.68 -13.51
C ARG A 364 -26.06 -12.12 -13.55
N ARG A 365 -26.19 -10.84 -13.90
CA ARG A 365 -27.50 -10.24 -14.21
C ARG A 365 -27.39 -9.31 -15.41
N VAL A 366 -27.97 -9.76 -16.53
CA VAL A 366 -28.17 -8.93 -17.73
C VAL A 366 -29.18 -7.83 -17.41
N GLU A 367 -29.11 -6.70 -18.09
CA GLU A 367 -30.07 -5.60 -17.92
C GLU A 367 -31.52 -6.06 -18.07
N GLY A 368 -32.36 -5.73 -17.09
CA GLY A 368 -33.76 -6.16 -17.02
C GLY A 368 -33.98 -7.66 -16.77
N GLY A 369 -32.92 -8.45 -16.63
CA GLY A 369 -32.98 -9.89 -16.42
C GLY A 369 -32.98 -10.33 -14.95
N GLU A 370 -33.22 -11.62 -14.77
CA GLU A 370 -33.08 -12.34 -13.49
C GLU A 370 -31.62 -12.64 -13.17
N TRP A 371 -31.34 -12.91 -11.89
CA TRP A 371 -30.03 -13.40 -11.45
C TRP A 371 -29.79 -14.84 -11.94
N GLU A 372 -28.70 -15.02 -12.68
CA GLU A 372 -28.18 -16.31 -13.09
C GLU A 372 -27.03 -16.71 -12.16
N THR A 373 -27.06 -17.94 -11.64
CA THR A 373 -25.97 -18.52 -10.84
C THR A 373 -25.17 -19.50 -11.68
N LEU A 374 -23.87 -19.25 -11.79
CA LEU A 374 -22.90 -20.09 -12.47
C LEU A 374 -22.02 -20.80 -11.42
N PRO A 375 -21.88 -22.13 -11.49
CA PRO A 375 -21.02 -22.84 -10.55
C PRO A 375 -19.54 -22.49 -10.79
N MET A 376 -18.78 -22.26 -9.72
CA MET A 376 -17.32 -22.20 -9.82
C MET A 376 -16.73 -23.60 -9.99
N PRO A 377 -15.49 -23.72 -10.51
CA PRO A 377 -14.74 -24.97 -10.47
C PRO A 377 -14.64 -25.51 -9.03
N PRO A 378 -14.66 -26.84 -8.81
CA PRO A 378 -14.60 -27.42 -7.47
C PRO A 378 -13.38 -26.94 -6.67
N GLY A 379 -13.61 -26.42 -5.47
CA GLY A 379 -12.57 -25.91 -4.57
C GLY A 379 -12.01 -24.52 -4.92
N ALA A 380 -12.45 -23.91 -6.02
CA ALA A 380 -12.04 -22.55 -6.37
C ALA A 380 -12.79 -21.53 -5.50
N LEU A 381 -12.04 -20.73 -4.74
CA LEU A 381 -12.57 -19.59 -3.99
C LEU A 381 -12.16 -18.29 -4.66
N ALA A 382 -13.13 -17.50 -5.13
CA ALA A 382 -12.84 -16.28 -5.87
C ALA A 382 -12.16 -15.23 -4.97
N SER A 383 -11.09 -14.63 -5.46
CA SER A 383 -10.36 -13.52 -4.82
C SER A 383 -10.33 -12.26 -5.69
N GLY A 384 -10.73 -12.35 -6.96
CA GLY A 384 -10.80 -11.21 -7.85
C GLY A 384 -11.68 -11.45 -9.08
N LEU A 385 -12.25 -10.37 -9.62
CA LEU A 385 -13.15 -10.38 -10.77
C LEU A 385 -12.78 -9.26 -11.74
N PHE A 386 -12.66 -9.60 -13.03
CA PHE A 386 -12.53 -8.64 -14.12
C PHE A 386 -13.44 -9.06 -15.27
N ALA A 387 -14.42 -8.21 -15.60
CA ALA A 387 -15.40 -8.47 -16.66
C ALA A 387 -15.42 -7.29 -17.65
N PRO A 388 -14.43 -7.18 -18.55
CA PRO A 388 -14.42 -6.16 -19.60
C PRO A 388 -15.64 -6.25 -20.53
N ASP A 389 -16.08 -7.46 -20.85
CA ASP A 389 -17.31 -7.73 -21.58
C ASP A 389 -17.94 -9.07 -21.17
N ASP A 390 -19.08 -9.41 -21.74
CA ASP A 390 -19.86 -10.61 -21.42
C ASP A 390 -19.22 -11.93 -21.88
N GLU A 391 -18.25 -11.88 -22.81
CA GLU A 391 -17.54 -13.05 -23.31
C GLU A 391 -16.23 -13.26 -22.52
N HIS A 392 -15.56 -12.18 -22.16
CA HIS A 392 -14.26 -12.20 -21.49
C HIS A 392 -14.43 -11.86 -20.00
N VAL A 393 -14.95 -12.81 -19.23
CA VAL A 393 -15.06 -12.69 -17.77
C VAL A 393 -13.97 -13.51 -17.12
N PHE A 394 -13.09 -12.86 -16.37
CA PHE A 394 -11.96 -13.47 -15.68
C PHE A 394 -12.19 -13.48 -14.17
N VAL A 395 -12.00 -14.66 -13.57
CA VAL A 395 -12.11 -14.85 -12.11
C VAL A 395 -10.78 -15.41 -11.61
N LEU A 396 -10.15 -14.70 -10.68
CA LEU A 396 -8.97 -15.18 -9.99
C LEU A 396 -9.40 -15.98 -8.76
N ALA A 397 -8.88 -17.20 -8.60
CA ALA A 397 -9.12 -18.03 -7.43
C ALA A 397 -7.83 -18.75 -7.02
N GLY A 398 -7.27 -18.36 -5.87
CA GLY A 398 -5.94 -18.78 -5.43
C GLY A 398 -4.86 -18.43 -6.47
N LYS A 399 -4.20 -19.46 -6.98
CA LYS A 399 -3.13 -19.34 -8.00
C LYS A 399 -3.62 -19.54 -9.44
N GLN A 400 -4.92 -19.68 -9.68
CA GLN A 400 -5.48 -19.98 -11.00
C GLN A 400 -6.38 -18.84 -11.45
N LEU A 401 -6.15 -18.34 -12.67
CA LEU A 401 -7.10 -17.51 -13.40
C LEU A 401 -8.03 -18.43 -14.18
N TYR A 402 -9.33 -18.19 -14.06
CA TYR A 402 -10.36 -18.83 -14.86
C TYR A 402 -11.04 -17.81 -15.78
N ALA A 403 -11.55 -18.26 -16.92
CA ALA A 403 -12.31 -17.44 -17.86
C ALA A 403 -13.55 -18.15 -18.39
N LEU A 404 -14.56 -17.42 -18.87
CA LEU A 404 -15.72 -18.02 -19.57
C LEU A 404 -15.37 -18.51 -20.98
N THR A 405 -14.34 -17.95 -21.59
CA THR A 405 -13.81 -18.36 -22.89
C THR A 405 -12.63 -19.32 -22.72
N GLU A 406 -12.47 -20.24 -23.68
CA GLU A 406 -11.31 -21.12 -23.71
C GLU A 406 -10.07 -20.40 -24.24
N PRO A 407 -8.90 -20.55 -23.61
CA PRO A 407 -7.67 -19.96 -24.11
C PRO A 407 -7.27 -20.64 -25.42
N SER A 408 -7.02 -19.84 -26.47
CA SER A 408 -6.64 -20.32 -27.81
C SER A 408 -5.33 -21.14 -27.86
N GLY A 409 -4.53 -21.11 -26.79
CA GLY A 409 -3.26 -21.84 -26.66
C GLY A 409 -3.17 -22.77 -25.45
N GLY A 410 -4.30 -23.13 -24.84
CA GLY A 410 -4.33 -23.92 -23.60
C GLY A 410 -3.90 -23.11 -22.36
N VAL A 411 -3.84 -23.78 -21.22
CA VAL A 411 -3.48 -23.16 -19.93
C VAL A 411 -1.99 -22.86 -19.93
N LYS A 412 -1.63 -21.58 -19.76
CA LYS A 412 -0.23 -21.16 -19.63
C LYS A 412 0.17 -21.05 -18.17
N GLU A 413 1.37 -21.50 -17.86
CA GLU A 413 2.01 -21.26 -16.56
C GLU A 413 2.79 -19.96 -16.60
N TYR A 414 2.51 -19.08 -15.64
CA TYR A 414 3.24 -17.83 -15.44
C TYR A 414 4.01 -17.94 -14.13
N LYS A 415 5.34 -17.97 -14.26
CA LYS A 415 6.20 -17.79 -13.11
C LYS A 415 6.22 -16.30 -12.79
N ALA A 416 5.88 -15.99 -11.55
CA ALA A 416 6.02 -14.65 -11.05
C ALA A 416 7.53 -14.36 -10.99
N GLU A 417 8.06 -13.66 -12.00
CA GLU A 417 9.48 -13.34 -12.11
C GLU A 417 9.84 -12.24 -11.13
N PHE A 418 10.10 -12.62 -9.89
CA PHE A 418 10.64 -11.70 -8.92
C PHE A 418 11.99 -11.22 -9.44
N GLY A 419 12.11 -9.91 -9.66
CA GLY A 419 13.40 -9.32 -9.98
C GLY A 419 14.45 -9.81 -8.98
N PRO A 420 15.73 -9.96 -9.40
CA PRO A 420 16.78 -10.39 -8.49
C PRO A 420 16.63 -9.54 -7.22
N ARG A 421 16.56 -10.20 -6.05
CA ARG A 421 16.64 -9.48 -4.77
C ARG A 421 17.76 -8.47 -4.96
N PRO A 422 17.52 -7.14 -4.87
CA PRO A 422 18.61 -6.19 -4.68
C PRO A 422 19.50 -6.82 -3.63
N SER A 423 20.72 -7.20 -4.01
CA SER A 423 21.49 -8.28 -3.40
C SER A 423 21.27 -8.31 -1.89
N GLU A 424 20.81 -9.46 -1.39
CA GLU A 424 20.61 -9.72 0.03
C GLU A 424 21.81 -9.20 0.84
N SER A 425 21.50 -8.32 1.79
CA SER A 425 22.39 -7.33 2.35
C SER A 425 22.79 -6.20 1.37
N LEU A 426 22.11 -5.07 1.54
CA LEU A 426 22.85 -3.83 1.81
C LEU A 426 23.80 -4.15 2.98
N SER A 427 24.93 -4.81 2.69
CA SER A 427 26.04 -4.78 3.61
C SER A 427 26.31 -3.29 3.75
N LEU A 428 25.95 -2.74 4.93
CA LEU A 428 26.30 -1.36 5.24
C LEU A 428 27.77 -1.26 4.86
N PRO A 429 28.13 -0.36 3.94
CA PRO A 429 29.48 -0.30 3.45
C PRO A 429 30.43 -0.31 4.64
N LYS A 430 31.33 -1.29 4.68
CA LYS A 430 32.27 -1.39 5.79
C LYS A 430 33.09 -0.10 5.81
N ALA A 431 33.47 0.35 7.00
CA ALA A 431 34.48 1.39 7.11
C ALA A 431 35.70 0.96 6.27
N ALA A 432 36.22 1.88 5.47
CA ALA A 432 37.37 1.57 4.64
C ALA A 432 38.58 1.21 5.51
N THR A 433 39.39 0.30 4.97
CA THR A 433 40.69 -0.10 5.46
C THR A 433 41.69 0.03 4.31
N ALA A 434 42.99 -0.05 4.61
CA ALA A 434 44.04 0.12 3.60
C ALA A 434 44.03 -0.97 2.50
N ASP A 435 43.44 -2.14 2.77
CA ASP A 435 43.26 -3.25 1.83
C ASP A 435 41.98 -3.15 0.98
N CYS A 436 41.21 -2.07 1.13
CA CYS A 436 40.00 -1.88 0.36
C CYS A 436 40.29 -1.62 -1.13
N LYS A 437 39.70 -2.44 -2.01
CA LYS A 437 39.85 -2.29 -3.47
C LYS A 437 39.13 -1.07 -4.06
N HIS A 438 38.03 -0.66 -3.44
CA HIS A 438 37.15 0.41 -3.92
C HIS A 438 36.91 1.41 -2.80
N LEU A 439 37.78 2.41 -2.71
CA LEU A 439 37.68 3.46 -1.71
C LEU A 439 36.61 4.48 -2.14
N TYR A 440 35.68 4.78 -1.23
CA TYR A 440 34.63 5.76 -1.47
C TYR A 440 34.43 6.65 -0.25
N ALA A 441 34.73 7.93 -0.39
CA ALA A 441 34.44 8.94 0.63
C ALA A 441 33.02 9.49 0.40
N LEU A 442 32.07 9.12 1.25
CA LEU A 442 30.73 9.71 1.26
C LEU A 442 30.80 11.09 1.93
N LEU A 443 30.56 12.16 1.16
CA LEU A 443 30.70 13.54 1.63
C LEU A 443 29.36 14.19 1.99
N TYR A 444 28.30 13.90 1.22
CA TYR A 444 26.98 14.49 1.44
C TYR A 444 25.85 13.61 0.87
N GLY A 445 24.78 13.39 1.64
CA GLY A 445 23.58 12.70 1.15
C GLY A 445 22.56 13.68 0.57
N PHE A 446 22.02 13.41 -0.62
CA PHE A 446 20.99 14.27 -1.20
C PHE A 446 19.71 14.19 -0.37
N THR A 447 19.09 15.35 -0.19
CA THR A 447 17.73 15.43 0.32
C THR A 447 16.74 15.43 -0.86
N LYS A 448 15.46 15.19 -0.59
CA LYS A 448 14.41 15.28 -1.62
C LYS A 448 14.35 16.62 -2.35
N VAL A 449 14.90 17.69 -1.77
CA VAL A 449 14.89 19.06 -2.33
C VAL A 449 16.22 19.47 -2.95
N THR A 450 17.25 18.61 -2.89
CA THR A 450 18.54 18.89 -3.52
C THR A 450 18.39 18.66 -5.02
N PRO A 451 18.57 19.70 -5.87
CA PRO A 451 18.41 19.54 -7.30
C PRO A 451 19.55 18.68 -7.87
N ASP A 452 19.28 17.99 -8.98
CA ASP A 452 20.23 17.04 -9.59
C ASP A 452 21.54 17.69 -10.04
N ASP A 453 21.49 18.97 -10.39
CA ASP A 453 22.61 19.81 -10.82
C ASP A 453 23.34 20.53 -9.68
N TYR A 454 22.94 20.32 -8.41
CA TYR A 454 23.59 20.93 -7.25
C TYR A 454 25.10 20.69 -7.27
N ASP A 455 25.88 21.72 -6.93
CA ASP A 455 27.33 21.77 -7.14
C ASP A 455 28.13 21.77 -5.84
N PHE A 456 27.50 21.65 -4.67
CA PHE A 456 28.16 21.49 -3.37
C PHE A 456 29.16 22.60 -3.02
N PRO A 457 28.73 23.88 -2.98
CA PRO A 457 29.63 25.03 -2.88
C PRO A 457 30.47 25.05 -1.59
N LEU A 458 29.94 24.53 -0.48
CA LEU A 458 30.67 24.45 0.79
C LEU A 458 31.82 23.46 0.72
N THR A 459 31.59 22.28 0.14
CA THR A 459 32.64 21.26 -0.02
C THR A 459 33.67 21.69 -1.04
N ARG A 460 33.24 22.26 -2.19
CA ARG A 460 34.13 22.89 -3.18
C ARG A 460 35.05 23.93 -2.57
N LYS A 461 34.50 24.86 -1.78
CA LYS A 461 35.28 25.86 -1.06
C LYS A 461 36.26 25.24 -0.06
N ALA A 462 35.90 24.13 0.57
CA ALA A 462 36.78 23.43 1.51
C ALA A 462 37.98 22.78 0.80
N ILE A 463 37.78 22.14 -0.35
CA ILE A 463 38.84 21.41 -1.08
C ILE A 463 39.66 22.29 -2.02
N LYS A 464 39.30 23.57 -2.18
CA LYS A 464 40.09 24.55 -2.93
C LYS A 464 41.54 24.65 -2.40
N GLY A 465 42.50 24.61 -3.31
CA GLY A 465 43.94 24.69 -3.06
C GLY A 465 44.54 23.41 -2.47
N GLN A 466 43.82 22.30 -2.44
CA GLN A 466 44.32 21.01 -1.96
C GLN A 466 44.86 20.20 -3.15
N ASP A 467 46.10 20.49 -3.53
CA ASP A 467 46.86 19.82 -4.61
C ASP A 467 46.96 18.30 -4.43
N TRP A 468 47.08 17.81 -3.21
CA TRP A 468 47.09 16.36 -2.88
C TRP A 468 45.79 15.61 -3.25
N LEU A 469 44.76 16.28 -3.77
CA LEU A 469 43.54 15.69 -4.32
C LEU A 469 43.55 15.55 -5.85
N GLU A 470 44.66 15.82 -6.54
CA GLU A 470 44.72 15.92 -8.00
C GLU A 470 44.15 14.72 -8.77
N ASN A 471 44.27 13.51 -8.22
CA ASN A 471 43.74 12.28 -8.83
C ASN A 471 42.40 11.84 -8.24
N THR A 472 41.87 12.56 -7.25
CA THR A 472 40.59 12.21 -6.63
C THR A 472 39.43 12.57 -7.55
N ARG A 473 38.62 11.57 -7.89
CA ARG A 473 37.39 11.77 -8.68
C ARG A 473 36.24 12.16 -7.77
N PHE A 474 35.65 13.34 -8.00
CA PHE A 474 34.43 13.76 -7.30
C PHE A 474 33.20 13.34 -8.11
N VAL A 475 32.27 12.65 -7.47
CA VAL A 475 31.17 11.97 -8.14
C VAL A 475 29.85 12.15 -7.40
N VAL A 476 28.75 12.18 -8.14
CA VAL A 476 27.43 11.86 -7.64
C VAL A 476 27.16 10.40 -7.97
N THR A 477 26.84 9.64 -6.94
CA THR A 477 26.51 8.22 -7.02
C THR A 477 25.05 8.01 -6.67
N GLU A 478 24.52 6.86 -7.06
CA GLU A 478 23.16 6.44 -6.75
C GLU A 478 23.21 5.07 -6.07
N ASP A 479 22.62 4.98 -4.88
CA ASP A 479 22.42 3.74 -4.17
C ASP A 479 20.97 3.67 -3.68
N ASN A 480 20.24 2.64 -4.12
CA ASN A 480 18.82 2.42 -3.83
C ASN A 480 17.93 3.66 -4.09
N GLY A 481 18.15 4.32 -5.24
CA GLY A 481 17.41 5.50 -5.66
C GLY A 481 17.71 6.77 -4.85
N LYS A 482 18.62 6.71 -3.87
CA LYS A 482 19.14 7.89 -3.17
C LYS A 482 20.46 8.30 -3.82
N LYS A 483 20.60 9.61 -4.04
CA LYS A 483 21.83 10.18 -4.58
C LYS A 483 22.75 10.62 -3.46
N TYR A 484 24.03 10.49 -3.68
CA TYR A 484 25.07 10.87 -2.74
C TYR A 484 26.18 11.59 -3.48
N PHE A 485 26.70 12.65 -2.89
CA PHE A 485 27.94 13.25 -3.34
C PHE A 485 29.09 12.62 -2.56
N GLY A 486 30.08 12.13 -3.30
CA GLY A 486 31.26 11.52 -2.73
C GLY A 486 32.50 11.73 -3.58
N ALA A 487 33.56 11.06 -3.17
CA ALA A 487 34.83 11.07 -3.87
C ALA A 487 35.43 9.66 -3.92
N ILE A 488 36.13 9.35 -5.00
CA ILE A 488 36.88 8.11 -5.19
C ILE A 488 38.37 8.50 -5.16
N PRO A 489 39.03 8.39 -4.00
CA PRO A 489 40.46 8.67 -3.88
C PRO A 489 41.30 7.51 -4.42
N ASP A 490 42.55 7.79 -4.80
CA ASP A 490 43.51 6.78 -5.27
C ASP A 490 43.90 5.79 -4.17
N ASP A 491 44.05 6.29 -2.94
CA ASP A 491 44.49 5.50 -1.81
C ASP A 491 43.80 5.89 -0.49
N TYR A 492 44.02 5.03 0.51
CA TYR A 492 43.35 5.10 1.81
C TYR A 492 43.74 6.36 2.60
N GLU A 493 45.00 6.80 2.52
CA GLU A 493 45.48 7.96 3.27
C GLU A 493 44.94 9.26 2.67
N VAL A 494 44.84 9.35 1.34
CA VAL A 494 44.15 10.45 0.65
C VAL A 494 42.68 10.50 1.07
N GLY A 495 41.98 9.36 1.06
CA GLY A 495 40.58 9.27 1.49
C GLY A 495 40.37 9.71 2.94
N LYS A 496 41.24 9.25 3.85
CA LYS A 496 41.20 9.59 5.28
C LYS A 496 41.47 11.08 5.50
N ARG A 497 42.47 11.64 4.81
CA ARG A 497 42.81 13.07 4.85
C ARG A 497 41.65 13.92 4.31
N LEU A 498 40.97 13.48 3.25
CA LEU A 498 39.79 14.14 2.69
C LEU A 498 38.64 14.20 3.70
N VAL A 499 38.27 13.06 4.28
CA VAL A 499 37.20 13.00 5.28
C VAL A 499 37.50 13.91 6.46
N ALA A 500 38.72 13.86 7.01
CA ALA A 500 39.13 14.72 8.13
C ALA A 500 39.09 16.21 7.76
N HIS A 501 39.55 16.57 6.55
CA HIS A 501 39.57 17.94 6.07
C HIS A 501 38.16 18.51 5.88
N VAL A 502 37.26 17.75 5.27
CA VAL A 502 35.86 18.17 5.06
C VAL A 502 35.13 18.32 6.40
N THR A 503 35.29 17.37 7.33
CA THR A 503 34.73 17.47 8.70
C THR A 503 35.15 18.78 9.38
N LYS A 504 36.43 19.15 9.25
CA LYS A 504 36.97 20.37 9.86
C LYS A 504 36.48 21.66 9.18
N LYS A 505 36.30 21.65 7.86
CA LYS A 505 36.01 22.86 7.07
C LYS A 505 34.53 23.10 6.80
N VAL A 506 33.70 22.05 6.81
CA VAL A 506 32.27 22.12 6.52
C VAL A 506 31.49 21.81 7.81
N LYS A 507 31.07 22.87 8.50
CA LYS A 507 30.35 22.76 9.78
C LYS A 507 29.08 21.92 9.62
N GLY A 508 28.93 20.89 10.47
CA GLY A 508 27.77 19.99 10.47
C GLY A 508 27.85 18.84 9.46
N SER A 509 28.92 18.76 8.67
CA SER A 509 29.17 17.58 7.83
C SER A 509 29.67 16.42 8.68
N VAL A 510 29.28 15.20 8.28
CA VAL A 510 29.73 13.94 8.90
C VAL A 510 30.19 12.99 7.77
N PRO A 511 31.24 13.35 7.03
CA PRO A 511 31.75 12.51 5.95
C PRO A 511 32.32 11.20 6.51
N VAL A 512 32.25 10.13 5.70
CA VAL A 512 32.76 8.80 6.08
C VAL A 512 33.51 8.17 4.91
N LEU A 513 34.59 7.43 5.21
CA LEU A 513 35.33 6.66 4.22
C LEU A 513 34.86 5.21 4.27
N LEU A 514 34.40 4.70 3.13
CA LEU A 514 33.73 3.43 2.99
C LEU A 514 34.46 2.55 1.99
N CYS A 515 34.41 1.24 2.20
CA CYS A 515 34.80 0.27 1.19
C CYS A 515 33.57 -0.12 0.36
N ALA A 516 33.40 0.51 -0.80
CA ALA A 516 32.24 0.37 -1.66
C ALA A 516 32.57 0.69 -3.12
N ASP A 517 31.87 0.03 -4.04
CA ASP A 517 31.90 0.32 -5.48
C ASP A 517 30.55 0.89 -5.94
N PRO A 518 30.29 2.18 -5.70
CA PRO A 518 28.98 2.77 -5.94
C PRO A 518 28.74 3.06 -7.44
N LYS A 519 27.49 2.93 -7.88
CA LYS A 519 27.07 3.33 -9.24
C LYS A 519 27.22 4.84 -9.43
N VAL A 520 28.19 5.26 -10.23
CA VAL A 520 28.41 6.66 -10.58
C VAL A 520 27.33 7.11 -11.58
N VAL A 521 26.58 8.16 -11.25
CA VAL A 521 25.57 8.75 -12.14
C VAL A 521 26.01 10.07 -12.77
N ARG A 522 26.96 10.78 -12.15
CA ARG A 522 27.55 12.02 -12.69
C ARG A 522 28.93 12.23 -12.09
N GLU A 523 29.91 12.64 -12.90
CA GLU A 523 31.19 13.16 -12.39
C GLU A 523 31.12 14.69 -12.23
N LEU A 524 31.79 15.22 -11.20
CA LEU A 524 31.94 16.66 -10.97
C LEU A 524 33.42 17.01 -11.13
N PRO A 525 33.87 17.47 -12.30
CA PRO A 525 35.26 17.86 -12.51
C PRO A 525 35.54 19.19 -11.78
N ILE A 526 36.02 19.11 -10.55
CA ILE A 526 36.34 20.29 -9.74
C ILE A 526 37.78 20.72 -10.03
N ASP A 527 37.95 21.94 -10.51
CA ASP A 527 39.26 22.60 -10.56
C ASP A 527 39.72 22.90 -9.13
N LEU A 528 40.72 22.18 -8.65
CA LEU A 528 41.22 22.33 -7.28
C LEU A 528 41.85 23.70 -7.03
N ALA A 529 42.38 24.39 -8.04
CA ALA A 529 42.98 25.71 -7.85
C ALA A 529 41.91 26.78 -7.58
N THR A 530 40.85 26.78 -8.38
CA THR A 530 39.76 27.77 -8.29
C THR A 530 38.65 27.34 -7.33
N GLY A 531 38.48 26.04 -7.15
CA GLY A 531 37.33 25.42 -6.51
C GLY A 531 36.09 25.42 -7.41
N GLU A 532 36.20 25.67 -8.71
CA GLU A 532 35.08 25.73 -9.66
C GLU A 532 34.79 24.39 -10.35
N VAL A 533 33.52 24.10 -10.68
CA VAL A 533 33.17 22.93 -11.51
C VAL A 533 33.39 23.29 -12.97
N LYS A 534 34.23 22.55 -13.68
CA LYS A 534 34.42 22.70 -15.13
C LYS A 534 33.12 22.27 -15.82
N ARG A 535 32.54 23.18 -16.60
CA ARG A 535 31.33 22.92 -17.40
C ARG A 535 31.68 22.38 -18.77
#